data_AF-A0A924Y968-F1
#
_entry.id   AF-A0A924Y968-F1
#
_cell.length_a   1.000
_cell.length_b   1.000
_cell.length_c   1.000
_cell.angle_alpha   90.00
_cell.angle_beta   90.00
_cell.angle_gamma   90.00
#
_symmetry.space_group_name_H-M   'P 1'
#
loop_
_entity.id
_entity.type
_entity.pdbx_description
1 polymer ?
#
loop_
_entity_poly.entity_id
_entity_poly.type
_entity_poly.pdbx_seq_one_letter_code
_entity_poly.pdbx_strand_id
1 'polypeptide(L)'
;MNIARIKLYPVVIPRRTGILNQHIIVRLDTDDNYTGWGEMSDLSHLPLFQMDFVNLEQSLNDLLRGHDARNIAVIEQAMDKFYPVEGHKYSRSGLVRQGIDLALLDLLGRVDGVSVSTL
;
A
#
# COMPACT_ATOMS: atom_id res chain seq x y z
N MET A 1 8.67 13.26 10.11
CA MET A 1 7.40 12.68 9.66
C MET A 1 7.59 11.18 9.55
N ASN A 2 7.46 10.48 10.67
CA ASN A 2 7.66 9.04 10.69
C ASN A 2 6.33 8.32 10.54
N ILE A 3 6.34 7.17 9.89
CA ILE A 3 5.16 6.30 9.77
C ILE A 3 4.78 5.81 11.17
N ALA A 4 3.58 6.16 11.63
CA ALA A 4 3.05 5.73 12.93
C ALA A 4 2.21 4.47 12.79
N ARG A 5 1.38 4.39 11.75
CA ARG A 5 0.43 3.29 11.58
C ARG A 5 0.04 3.08 10.13
N ILE A 6 -0.14 1.81 9.76
CA ILE A 6 -0.80 1.42 8.52
C ILE A 6 -2.12 0.72 8.86
N LYS A 7 -3.17 1.02 8.12
CA LYS A 7 -4.47 0.32 8.16
C LYS A 7 -4.88 -0.13 6.78
N LEU A 8 -5.47 -1.32 6.72
CA LEU A 8 -5.98 -1.92 5.50
C LEU A 8 -7.50 -2.02 5.55
N TYR A 9 -8.15 -1.59 4.48
CA TYR A 9 -9.60 -1.67 4.32
C TYR A 9 -9.92 -2.51 3.09
N PRO A 10 -10.12 -3.83 3.24
CA PRO A 10 -10.55 -4.69 2.16
C PRO A 10 -11.95 -4.27 1.70
N VAL A 11 -12.12 -4.11 0.39
CA VAL A 11 -13.39 -3.77 -0.24
C VAL A 11 -13.66 -4.69 -1.43
N VAL A 12 -14.93 -4.98 -1.68
CA VAL A 12 -15.37 -5.76 -2.84
C VAL A 12 -16.32 -4.90 -3.66
N ILE A 13 -15.98 -4.68 -4.92
CA ILE A 13 -16.69 -3.76 -5.81
C ILE A 13 -17.14 -4.52 -7.07
N PRO A 14 -18.45 -4.54 -7.38
CA PRO A 14 -18.96 -5.11 -8.62
C PRO A 14 -18.64 -4.21 -9.82
N ARG A 15 -18.18 -4.81 -10.92
CA ARG A 15 -18.17 -4.17 -12.24
C ARG A 15 -19.57 -4.19 -12.85
N ARG A 16 -19.81 -3.32 -13.83
CA ARG A 16 -21.05 -3.33 -14.65
C ARG A 16 -21.29 -4.68 -15.34
N THR A 17 -20.24 -5.46 -15.58
CA THR A 17 -20.30 -6.82 -16.16
C THR A 17 -20.70 -7.91 -15.16
N GLY A 18 -20.89 -7.57 -13.88
CA GLY A 18 -21.23 -8.51 -12.80
C GLY A 18 -20.02 -9.14 -12.09
N ILE A 19 -18.81 -8.97 -12.60
CA ILE A 19 -17.59 -9.49 -11.94
C ILE A 19 -17.31 -8.68 -10.66
N LEU A 20 -17.17 -9.38 -9.54
CA LEU A 20 -16.74 -8.80 -8.26
C LEU A 20 -15.21 -8.74 -8.22
N ASN A 21 -14.66 -7.56 -7.90
CA ASN A 21 -13.22 -7.39 -7.71
C ASN A 21 -12.94 -6.99 -6.28
N GLN A 22 -11.90 -7.57 -5.72
CA GLN A 22 -11.44 -7.27 -4.39
C GLN A 22 -10.26 -6.30 -4.46
N HIS A 23 -10.29 -5.26 -3.64
CA HIS A 23 -9.24 -4.25 -3.51
C HIS A 23 -8.94 -4.06 -2.02
N ILE A 24 -7.80 -3.45 -1.71
CA ILE A 24 -7.50 -3.00 -0.36
C ILE A 24 -7.18 -1.52 -0.43
N ILE A 25 -7.98 -0.70 0.25
CA ILE A 25 -7.65 0.70 0.46
C ILE A 25 -6.65 0.78 1.62
N VAL A 26 -5.52 1.43 1.37
CA VAL A 26 -4.43 1.60 2.33
C VAL A 26 -4.54 2.99 2.94
N ARG A 27 -4.43 3.06 4.26
CA ARG A 27 -4.26 4.31 5.00
C ARG A 27 -2.94 4.28 5.75
N LEU A 28 -2.10 5.27 5.53
CA LEU A 28 -0.81 5.45 6.19
C LEU A 28 -0.88 6.73 7.03
N ASP A 29 -0.78 6.59 8.35
CA ASP A 29 -0.77 7.70 9.31
C ASP A 29 0.65 7.96 9.82
N THR A 30 1.01 9.22 10.02
CA THR A 30 2.30 9.65 10.58
C THR A 30 2.19 10.16 12.02
N ASP A 31 3.32 10.29 12.70
CA ASP A 31 3.43 10.81 14.07
C ASP A 31 3.06 12.30 14.21
N ASP A 32 3.08 13.04 13.10
CA ASP A 32 2.71 14.45 12.98
C ASP A 32 1.32 14.68 12.37
N ASN A 33 0.43 13.68 12.43
CA ASN A 33 -0.99 13.71 12.05
C ASN A 33 -1.27 13.92 10.55
N TYR A 34 -0.33 13.64 9.67
CA TYR A 34 -0.61 13.52 8.25
C TYR A 34 -1.08 12.10 7.90
N THR A 35 -1.92 12.01 6.88
CA THR A 35 -2.45 10.73 6.39
C THR A 35 -2.35 10.69 4.87
N GLY A 36 -1.76 9.61 4.35
CA GLY A 36 -1.74 9.26 2.94
C GLY A 36 -2.63 8.06 2.63
N TRP A 37 -3.14 8.01 1.40
CA TRP A 37 -4.04 6.99 0.90
C TRP A 37 -3.50 6.32 -0.34
N GLY A 38 -3.58 4.99 -0.37
CA GLY A 38 -3.17 4.18 -1.51
C GLY A 38 -4.15 3.03 -1.76
N GLU A 39 -3.87 2.26 -2.79
CA GLU A 39 -4.71 1.13 -3.19
C GLU A 39 -3.86 -0.07 -3.63
N MET A 40 -4.13 -1.23 -3.05
CA MET A 40 -3.74 -2.52 -3.63
C MET A 40 -4.87 -2.97 -4.56
N SER A 41 -4.69 -2.76 -5.85
CA SER A 41 -5.78 -2.92 -6.82
C SER A 41 -5.96 -4.35 -7.31
N ASP A 42 -7.22 -4.75 -7.48
CA ASP A 42 -7.64 -5.97 -8.18
C ASP A 42 -6.91 -7.26 -7.76
N LEU A 43 -7.21 -7.72 -6.53
CA LEU A 43 -6.74 -8.98 -5.99
C LEU A 43 -7.47 -10.20 -6.60
N SER A 44 -8.37 -10.01 -7.57
CA SER A 44 -9.23 -11.08 -8.10
C SER A 44 -8.61 -11.88 -9.25
N HIS A 45 -7.30 -11.71 -9.50
CA HIS A 45 -6.53 -12.53 -10.44
C HIS A 45 -5.97 -13.81 -9.81
N LEU A 46 -5.51 -14.74 -10.66
CA LEU A 46 -4.69 -15.87 -10.24
C LEU A 46 -3.39 -15.38 -9.58
N PRO A 47 -2.79 -16.14 -8.65
CA PRO A 47 -3.15 -17.51 -8.22
C PRO A 47 -4.41 -17.57 -7.31
N LEU A 48 -5.02 -18.76 -7.23
CA LEU A 48 -6.24 -19.03 -6.46
C LEU A 48 -5.96 -19.21 -4.96
N PHE A 49 -5.21 -18.28 -4.38
CA PHE A 49 -5.10 -18.09 -2.94
C PHE A 49 -5.24 -16.60 -2.63
N GLN A 50 -5.60 -16.30 -1.38
CA GLN A 50 -5.76 -14.93 -0.88
C GLN A 50 -4.81 -14.69 0.29
N MET A 51 -4.44 -13.43 0.48
CA MET A 51 -3.65 -13.00 1.64
C MET A 51 -4.54 -12.93 2.88
N ASP A 52 -3.97 -13.23 4.04
CA ASP A 52 -4.58 -12.87 5.32
C ASP A 52 -4.35 -11.38 5.57
N PHE A 53 -5.43 -10.57 5.51
CA PHE A 53 -5.30 -9.12 5.65
C PHE A 53 -4.95 -8.66 7.06
N VAL A 54 -5.31 -9.43 8.09
CA VAL A 54 -4.94 -9.11 9.48
C VAL A 54 -3.44 -9.29 9.65
N ASN A 55 -2.91 -10.42 9.16
CA ASN A 55 -1.48 -10.68 9.20
C ASN A 55 -0.69 -9.72 8.29
N LEU A 56 -1.24 -9.36 7.12
CA LEU A 56 -0.64 -8.38 6.24
C LEU A 56 -0.57 -6.99 6.89
N GLU A 57 -1.63 -6.52 7.54
CA GLU A 57 -1.63 -5.25 8.27
C GLU A 57 -0.57 -5.25 9.39
N GLN A 58 -0.49 -6.33 10.17
CA GLN A 58 0.52 -6.48 11.22
C GLN A 58 1.94 -6.44 10.65
N SER A 59 2.20 -7.24 9.61
CA SER A 59 3.52 -7.33 8.97
C SER A 59 3.98 -5.97 8.40
N LEU A 60 3.07 -5.23 7.76
CA LEU A 60 3.37 -3.89 7.25
C LEU A 60 3.68 -2.90 8.37
N ASN A 61 2.93 -2.95 9.49
CA ASN A 61 3.21 -2.11 10.64
C ASN A 61 4.55 -2.45 11.30
N ASP A 62 4.86 -3.73 11.44
CA ASP A 62 6.13 -4.18 12.03
C ASP A 62 7.32 -3.80 11.15
N LEU A 63 7.14 -3.84 9.82
CA LEU A 63 8.16 -3.50 8.84
C LEU A 63 8.41 -1.99 8.71
N LEU A 64 7.36 -1.17 8.71
CA LEU A 64 7.45 0.23 8.27
C LEU A 64 7.29 1.26 9.38
N ARG A 65 6.77 0.91 10.56
CA ARG A 65 6.59 1.87 11.66
C ARG A 65 7.95 2.46 12.07
N GLY A 66 8.00 3.77 12.23
CA GLY A 66 9.20 4.51 12.61
C GLY A 66 10.11 4.90 11.44
N HIS A 67 9.86 4.40 10.22
CA HIS A 67 10.56 4.90 9.03
C HIS A 67 10.14 6.34 8.72
N ASP A 68 11.09 7.17 8.27
CA ASP A 68 10.79 8.49 7.73
C ASP A 68 10.08 8.35 6.37
N ALA A 69 8.84 8.82 6.30
CA ALA A 69 7.99 8.68 5.12
C ALA A 69 8.51 9.48 3.91
N ARG A 70 9.43 10.43 4.10
CA ARG A 70 10.11 11.14 2.99
C ARG A 70 11.20 10.30 2.32
N ASN A 71 11.68 9.25 2.98
CA ASN A 71 12.76 8.43 2.44
C ASN A 71 12.20 7.22 1.67
N ILE A 72 11.53 7.50 0.56
CA ILE A 72 10.85 6.49 -0.28
C ILE A 72 11.83 5.39 -0.68
N ALA A 73 13.05 5.74 -1.10
CA ALA A 73 14.05 4.75 -1.52
C ALA A 73 14.40 3.74 -0.41
N VAL A 74 14.49 4.18 0.85
CA VAL A 74 14.73 3.27 1.98
C VAL A 74 13.52 2.38 2.25
N ILE A 75 12.32 2.93 2.13
CA ILE A 75 11.07 2.16 2.29
C ILE A 75 10.95 1.13 1.17
N GLU A 76 11.16 1.50 -0.09
CA GLU A 76 11.14 0.56 -1.23
C GLU A 76 12.16 -0.56 -1.04
N GLN A 77 13.39 -0.25 -0.61
CA GLN A 77 14.39 -1.28 -0.33
C GLN A 77 13.98 -2.23 0.81
N ALA A 78 13.30 -1.73 1.84
CA ALA A 78 12.76 -2.58 2.90
C ALA A 78 11.62 -3.45 2.35
N MET A 79 10.72 -2.86 1.58
CA MET A 79 9.59 -3.55 0.96
C MET A 79 10.04 -4.63 -0.02
N ASP A 80 11.02 -4.38 -0.89
CA ASP A 80 11.53 -5.35 -1.86
C ASP A 80 12.15 -6.58 -1.21
N LYS A 81 12.74 -6.44 -0.01
CA LYS A 81 13.30 -7.57 0.75
C LYS A 81 12.22 -8.51 1.28
N PHE A 82 11.07 -7.98 1.68
CA PHE A 82 9.96 -8.77 2.25
C PHE A 82 8.91 -9.17 1.23
N TYR A 83 8.73 -8.35 0.19
CA TYR A 83 7.77 -8.52 -0.91
C TYR A 83 8.53 -8.52 -2.24
N PRO A 84 9.28 -9.59 -2.55
CA PRO A 84 10.19 -9.62 -3.69
C PRO A 84 9.47 -9.56 -5.04
N VAL A 85 10.25 -9.25 -6.08
CA VAL A 85 9.79 -9.35 -7.46
C VAL A 85 9.60 -10.83 -7.83
N GLU A 86 8.35 -11.25 -8.03
CA GLU A 86 7.99 -12.65 -8.28
C GLU A 86 8.10 -13.07 -9.77
N GLY A 87 8.44 -12.14 -10.68
CA GLY A 87 8.52 -12.42 -12.12
C GLY A 87 7.17 -12.79 -12.77
N HIS A 88 6.06 -12.59 -12.06
CA HIS A 88 4.71 -12.93 -12.49
C HIS A 88 3.85 -11.68 -12.69
N LYS A 89 2.97 -11.69 -13.70
CA LYS A 89 2.12 -10.54 -14.06
C LYS A 89 1.19 -10.09 -12.93
N TYR A 90 0.59 -11.04 -12.22
CA TYR A 90 -0.35 -10.77 -11.13
C TYR A 90 0.29 -11.01 -9.76
N SER A 91 1.51 -10.50 -9.60
CA SER A 91 2.29 -10.67 -8.37
C SER A 91 1.55 -10.08 -7.16
N ARG A 92 1.40 -10.87 -6.10
CA ARG A 92 0.78 -10.39 -4.85
C ARG A 92 1.70 -9.42 -4.13
N SER A 93 2.99 -9.74 -4.09
CA SER A 93 4.03 -8.85 -3.57
C SER A 93 4.06 -7.49 -4.30
N GLY A 94 3.89 -7.50 -5.62
CA GLY A 94 3.79 -6.27 -6.42
C GLY A 94 2.61 -5.37 -6.02
N LEU A 95 1.43 -5.96 -5.79
CA LEU A 95 0.24 -5.21 -5.35
C LEU A 95 0.43 -4.60 -3.96
N VAL A 96 1.06 -5.33 -3.04
CA VAL A 96 1.36 -4.81 -1.69
C VAL A 96 2.30 -3.61 -1.77
N ARG A 97 3.38 -3.71 -2.55
CA ARG A 97 4.32 -2.60 -2.77
C ARG A 97 3.63 -1.39 -3.38
N GLN A 98 2.84 -1.61 -4.43
CA GLN A 98 2.08 -0.55 -5.10
C GLN A 98 1.17 0.22 -4.13
N GLY A 99 0.40 -0.48 -3.29
CA GLY A 99 -0.53 0.18 -2.37
C GLY A 99 0.17 1.06 -1.33
N ILE A 100 1.37 0.66 -0.88
CA ILE A 100 2.19 1.46 0.02
C ILE A 100 2.81 2.65 -0.69
N ASP A 101 3.38 2.45 -1.89
CA ASP A 101 4.01 3.51 -2.66
C ASP A 101 3.02 4.64 -3.01
N LEU A 102 1.82 4.28 -3.48
CA LEU A 102 0.75 5.25 -3.73
C LEU A 102 0.36 6.03 -2.46
N ALA A 103 0.30 5.36 -1.31
CA ALA A 103 0.00 6.02 -0.04
C ALA A 103 1.09 7.00 0.40
N LEU A 104 2.35 6.68 0.13
CA LEU A 104 3.48 7.59 0.39
C LEU A 104 3.42 8.80 -0.54
N LEU A 105 3.17 8.61 -1.83
CA LEU A 105 3.05 9.72 -2.78
C LEU A 105 1.89 10.66 -2.43
N ASP A 106 0.70 10.12 -2.11
CA ASP A 106 -0.43 10.94 -1.63
C ASP A 106 -0.11 11.67 -0.32
N LEU A 107 0.57 11.00 0.63
CA LEU A 107 1.03 11.63 1.87
C LEU A 107 1.94 12.83 1.58
N LEU A 108 2.97 12.66 0.75
CA LEU A 108 3.93 13.72 0.44
C LEU A 108 3.27 14.90 -0.26
N GLY A 109 2.39 14.64 -1.23
CA GLY A 109 1.62 15.70 -1.89
C GLY A 109 0.79 16.52 -0.89
N ARG A 110 0.12 15.85 0.06
CA ARG A 110 -0.65 16.52 1.12
C ARG A 110 0.22 17.35 2.06
N VAL A 111 1.36 16.79 2.48
CA VAL A 111 2.25 17.43 3.45
C VAL A 111 2.90 18.68 2.84
N ASP A 112 3.30 18.59 1.58
CA ASP A 112 3.97 19.67 0.87
C ASP A 112 2.96 20.65 0.23
N GLY A 113 1.66 20.33 0.28
CA GLY A 113 0.58 21.19 -0.22
C GLY A 113 0.50 21.26 -1.75
N VAL A 114 0.96 20.20 -2.44
CA VAL A 114 1.07 20.13 -3.90
C VAL A 114 0.35 18.91 -4.47
N SER A 115 0.08 18.93 -5.78
CA SER A 115 -0.41 17.75 -6.49
C SER A 115 0.67 16.69 -6.56
N VAL A 116 0.30 15.40 -6.48
CA VAL A 116 1.23 14.28 -6.74
C VAL A 116 1.89 14.41 -8.12
N SER A 117 1.19 14.96 -9.10
CA SER A 117 1.73 15.19 -10.45
C SER A 117 2.87 16.21 -10.53
N THR A 118 3.14 16.92 -9.44
CA THR A 118 4.17 17.96 -9.34
C THR A 118 5.22 17.66 -8.26
N LEU A 119 5.15 16.47 -7.63
CA LEU A 119 6.18 15.98 -6.72
C LEU A 119 7.49 15.66 -7.46
#